data_AF-A0A2V3TUB5-F1
#
_entry.id   AF-A0A2V3TUB5-F1
#
_cell.length_a   1.000
_cell.length_b   1.000
_cell.length_c   1.000
_cell.angle_alpha   90.00
_cell.angle_beta   90.00
_cell.angle_gamma   90.00
#
_symmetry.space_group_name_H-M   'P 1'
#
loop_
_entity.id
_entity.type
_entity.pdbx_description
1 polymer ?
#
loop_
_entity_poly.entity_id
_entity_poly.type
_entity_poly.pdbx_seq_one_letter_code
_entity_poly.pdbx_strand_id
1 'polypeptide(L)'
;MAGDFPDPRPKVPDSEKLTINLGFVDLGRIDLLVRDGFYANRADFIRTAVRNQLDRQGDAVTQSLARKKLSLGLSHYTRRDLEAARDAGTPLQIQVLGLVSIAPDVTPELARAAIASVQVLGAFHARPAVKAALADRTA
;
A
#
# COMPACT_ATOMS: atom_id res chain seq x y z
N MET A 1 38.29 -8.26 -2.54
CA MET A 1 37.30 -8.40 -1.45
C MET A 1 36.69 -7.04 -1.22
N ALA A 2 35.45 -6.83 -1.69
CA ALA A 2 34.67 -5.64 -1.35
C ALA A 2 33.51 -6.13 -0.48
N GLY A 3 33.50 -5.71 0.78
CA GLY A 3 32.47 -6.08 1.75
C GLY A 3 31.14 -5.44 1.34
N ASP A 4 30.16 -6.30 1.09
CA ASP A 4 28.76 -5.92 0.92
C ASP A 4 28.23 -5.57 2.31
N PHE A 5 28.22 -4.28 2.65
CA PHE A 5 27.59 -3.80 3.88
C PHE A 5 26.07 -3.82 3.66
N PRO A 6 25.28 -4.62 4.41
CA PRO A 6 23.84 -4.60 4.26
C PRO A 6 23.31 -3.22 4.63
N ASP A 7 22.68 -2.56 3.66
CA ASP A 7 21.93 -1.32 3.87
C ASP A 7 20.87 -1.55 4.96
N PRO A 8 20.97 -0.90 6.13
CA PRO A 8 20.09 -1.14 7.27
C PRO A 8 18.69 -0.54 7.07
N ARG A 9 18.40 0.06 5.92
CA ARG A 9 17.07 0.57 5.60
C ARG A 9 16.12 -0.60 5.37
N PRO A 10 15.05 -0.74 6.17
CA PRO A 10 14.04 -1.76 5.91
C PRO A 10 13.42 -1.51 4.53
N LYS A 11 13.75 -2.36 3.55
CA LYS A 11 13.09 -2.34 2.24
C LYS A 11 11.61 -2.63 2.46
N VAL A 12 10.78 -1.67 2.09
CA VAL A 12 9.35 -1.89 1.93
C VAL A 12 9.18 -3.00 0.89
N PRO A 13 8.43 -4.08 1.18
CA PRO A 13 8.21 -5.13 0.20
C PRO A 13 7.52 -4.56 -1.04
N ASP A 14 8.02 -4.94 -2.23
CA ASP A 14 7.51 -4.44 -3.52
C ASP A 14 6.08 -4.93 -3.83
N SER A 15 5.55 -5.87 -3.03
CA SER A 15 4.22 -6.44 -3.21
C SER A 15 3.62 -6.93 -1.89
N GLU A 16 2.31 -6.79 -1.77
CA GLU A 16 1.51 -7.32 -0.66
C GLU A 16 0.94 -8.71 -1.02
N LYS A 17 0.93 -9.65 -0.06
CA LYS A 17 0.38 -10.99 -0.29
C LYS A 17 -1.14 -10.96 -0.23
N LEU A 18 -1.79 -11.33 -1.34
CA LEU A 18 -3.23 -11.57 -1.40
C LEU A 18 -3.54 -13.06 -1.16
N THR A 19 -4.39 -13.38 -0.17
CA THR A 19 -4.89 -14.74 0.08
C THR A 19 -6.38 -14.79 -0.25
N ILE A 20 -6.76 -15.65 -1.18
CA ILE A 20 -8.14 -15.77 -1.68
C ILE A 20 -8.51 -17.24 -1.88
N ASN A 21 -9.81 -17.54 -1.75
CA ASN A 21 -10.37 -18.82 -2.15
C ASN A 21 -10.82 -18.75 -3.61
N LEU A 22 -10.58 -19.82 -4.38
CA LEU A 22 -11.02 -19.97 -5.77
C LEU A 22 -11.89 -21.21 -5.91
N GLY A 23 -12.89 -21.14 -6.79
CA GLY A 23 -13.71 -22.31 -7.14
C GLY A 23 -12.87 -23.37 -7.85
N PHE A 24 -13.19 -24.65 -7.63
CA PHE A 24 -12.43 -25.78 -8.19
C PHE A 24 -12.29 -25.73 -9.72
N VAL A 25 -13.36 -25.32 -10.42
CA VAL A 25 -13.35 -25.22 -11.89
C VAL A 25 -12.42 -24.11 -12.37
N ASP A 26 -12.44 -22.95 -11.75
CA ASP A 26 -11.56 -21.83 -12.12
C ASP A 26 -10.10 -22.16 -11.81
N LEU A 27 -9.83 -22.79 -10.67
CA LEU A 27 -8.49 -23.29 -10.34
C LEU A 27 -7.99 -24.27 -11.39
N GLY A 28 -8.82 -25.23 -11.82
CA GLY A 28 -8.47 -26.18 -12.86
C GLY A 28 -8.19 -25.53 -14.22
N ARG A 29 -8.94 -24.48 -14.59
CA ARG A 29 -8.68 -23.70 -15.82
C ARG A 29 -7.35 -22.95 -15.74
N ILE A 30 -7.03 -22.36 -14.58
CA ILE A 30 -5.74 -21.69 -14.36
C ILE A 30 -4.60 -22.71 -14.49
N ASP A 31 -4.76 -23.89 -13.90
CA ASP A 31 -3.75 -24.96 -13.97
C ASP A 31 -3.51 -25.44 -15.40
N LEU A 32 -4.57 -25.57 -16.20
CA LEU A 32 -4.45 -25.92 -17.62
C LEU A 32 -3.64 -24.86 -18.38
N LEU A 33 -3.97 -23.57 -18.18
CA LEU A 33 -3.26 -22.47 -18.85
C LEU A 33 -1.78 -22.40 -18.46
N VAL A 34 -1.44 -22.69 -17.21
CA VAL A 34 -0.05 -22.77 -16.75
C VAL A 34 0.64 -24.00 -17.37
N ARG A 35 -0.03 -25.15 -17.39
CA ARG A 35 0.51 -26.40 -17.95
C ARG A 35 0.81 -26.29 -19.44
N ASP A 36 -0.06 -25.61 -20.19
CA ASP A 36 0.09 -25.39 -21.63
C ASP A 36 1.08 -24.26 -21.96
N GLY A 37 1.66 -23.62 -20.94
CA GLY A 37 2.74 -22.63 -21.09
C GLY A 37 2.28 -21.21 -21.38
N PHE A 38 0.99 -20.89 -21.27
CA PHE A 38 0.48 -19.52 -21.44
C PHE A 38 0.93 -18.59 -20.31
N TYR A 39 1.20 -19.14 -19.12
CA TYR A 39 1.65 -18.40 -17.94
C TYR A 39 2.73 -19.18 -17.20
N ALA A 40 3.69 -18.48 -16.60
CA ALA A 40 4.82 -19.12 -15.91
C ALA A 40 4.38 -19.86 -14.63
N ASN A 41 3.36 -19.37 -13.93
CA ASN A 41 2.79 -19.99 -12.73
C ASN A 41 1.42 -19.37 -12.40
N ARG A 42 0.72 -19.93 -11.41
CA ARG A 42 -0.60 -19.43 -10.95
C ARG A 42 -0.56 -17.96 -10.51
N ALA A 43 0.51 -17.55 -9.81
CA ALA A 43 0.62 -16.17 -9.32
C ALA A 43 0.79 -15.16 -10.47
N ASP A 44 1.50 -15.55 -11.52
CA ASP A 44 1.66 -14.76 -12.74
C ASP A 44 0.32 -14.57 -13.48
N PHE A 45 -0.46 -15.65 -13.63
CA PHE A 45 -1.83 -15.57 -14.14
C PHE A 45 -2.68 -14.58 -13.34
N ILE A 46 -2.73 -14.73 -12.01
CA ILE A 46 -3.55 -13.90 -11.14
C ILE A 46 -3.11 -12.44 -11.20
N ARG A 47 -1.80 -12.15 -11.18
CA ARG A 47 -1.27 -10.79 -11.30
C ARG A 47 -1.67 -10.15 -12.65
N THR A 48 -1.59 -10.92 -13.73
CA THR A 48 -1.98 -10.46 -15.07
C THR A 48 -3.49 -10.21 -15.16
N ALA A 49 -4.31 -11.11 -14.64
CA ALA A 49 -5.76 -10.97 -14.61
C ALA A 49 -6.20 -9.72 -13.82
N VAL A 50 -5.59 -9.46 -12.66
CA VAL A 50 -5.84 -8.26 -11.86
C VAL A 50 -5.51 -6.99 -12.65
N ARG A 51 -4.33 -6.92 -13.29
CA ARG A 51 -3.94 -5.76 -14.12
C ARG A 51 -4.94 -5.52 -15.24
N ASN A 52 -5.26 -6.56 -16.01
CA ASN A 52 -6.21 -6.47 -17.11
C ASN A 52 -7.60 -5.99 -16.65
N GLN A 53 -8.06 -6.46 -15.48
CA GLN A 53 -9.36 -6.04 -14.96
C GLN A 53 -9.33 -4.61 -14.43
N LEU A 54 -8.23 -4.16 -13.82
CA LEU A 54 -8.07 -2.77 -13.40
C LEU A 54 -8.01 -1.82 -14.60
N ASP A 55 -7.28 -2.18 -15.65
CA ASP A 55 -7.19 -1.39 -16.89
C ASP A 55 -8.57 -1.21 -17.52
N ARG A 56 -9.38 -2.27 -17.57
CA ARG A 56 -10.78 -2.22 -18.03
C ARG A 56 -11.68 -1.31 -17.20
N GLN A 57 -11.33 -1.09 -15.94
CA GLN A 57 -12.10 -0.24 -15.00
C GLN A 57 -11.43 1.13 -14.80
N GLY A 58 -10.41 1.47 -15.60
CA GLY A 58 -9.56 2.65 -15.39
C GLY A 58 -10.32 3.97 -15.29
N ASP A 59 -11.35 4.17 -16.13
CA ASP A 59 -12.16 5.38 -16.12
C ASP A 59 -12.95 5.53 -14.82
N ALA A 60 -13.58 4.44 -14.35
CA ALA A 60 -14.32 4.41 -13.10
C ALA A 60 -13.41 4.65 -11.89
N VAL A 61 -12.18 4.11 -11.92
CA VAL A 61 -11.16 4.37 -10.90
C VAL A 61 -10.76 5.84 -10.91
N THR A 62 -10.47 6.42 -12.08
CA THR A 62 -10.05 7.82 -12.23
C THR A 62 -11.13 8.78 -11.74
N GLN A 63 -12.40 8.56 -12.13
CA GLN A 63 -13.52 9.35 -11.66
C GLN A 63 -13.69 9.26 -10.13
N SER A 64 -13.44 8.07 -9.56
CA SER A 64 -13.51 7.85 -8.12
C SER A 64 -12.37 8.52 -7.36
N LEU A 65 -11.15 8.49 -7.91
CA LEU A 65 -9.97 9.19 -7.36
C LEU A 65 -10.23 10.70 -7.27
N ALA A 66 -10.72 11.31 -8.36
CA ALA A 66 -11.03 12.74 -8.42
C ALA A 66 -12.11 13.13 -7.41
N ARG A 67 -13.21 12.36 -7.33
CA ARG A 67 -14.31 12.59 -6.38
C ARG A 67 -13.88 12.49 -4.92
N LYS A 68 -13.01 11.52 -4.61
CA LYS A 68 -12.55 11.26 -3.23
C LYS A 68 -11.25 11.99 -2.88
N LYS A 69 -10.68 12.77 -3.81
CA LYS A 69 -9.38 13.47 -3.66
C LYS A 69 -8.24 12.55 -3.21
N LEU A 70 -8.26 11.29 -3.67
CA LEU A 70 -7.23 10.31 -3.36
C LEU A 70 -6.01 10.51 -4.27
N SER A 71 -4.83 10.48 -3.70
CA SER A 71 -3.56 10.43 -4.43
C SER A 71 -3.22 8.98 -4.78
N LEU A 72 -2.86 8.68 -6.02
CA LEU A 72 -2.46 7.34 -6.44
C LEU A 72 -0.95 7.14 -6.20
N GLY A 73 -0.57 6.04 -5.56
CA GLY A 73 0.83 5.59 -5.50
C GLY A 73 1.32 5.19 -4.11
N LEU A 74 2.62 5.35 -3.91
CA LEU A 74 3.31 5.03 -2.66
C LEU A 74 3.68 6.34 -1.97
N SER A 75 3.35 6.47 -0.68
CA SER A 75 3.74 7.61 0.15
C SER A 75 4.55 7.12 1.35
N HIS A 76 5.68 7.78 1.62
CA HIS A 76 6.51 7.50 2.77
C HIS A 76 6.65 8.78 3.61
N TYR A 77 6.30 8.69 4.89
CA TYR A 77 6.40 9.80 5.84
C TYR A 77 7.50 9.52 6.86
N THR A 78 8.50 10.37 6.87
CA THR A 78 9.59 10.33 7.85
C THR A 78 9.23 11.10 9.12
N ARG A 79 9.98 10.89 10.21
CA ARG A 79 9.87 11.71 11.42
C ARG A 79 9.97 13.20 11.10
N ARG A 80 10.92 13.60 10.24
CA ARG A 80 11.12 15.00 9.85
C ARG A 80 9.90 15.60 9.16
N ASP A 81 9.24 14.84 8.29
CA ASP A 81 8.04 15.32 7.58
C ASP A 81 6.89 15.59 8.56
N LEU A 82 6.74 14.72 9.57
CA LEU A 82 5.72 14.88 10.61
C LEU A 82 6.05 16.00 11.59
N GLU A 83 7.31 16.16 11.97
CA GLU A 83 7.77 17.29 12.79
C GLU A 83 7.51 18.61 12.07
N ALA A 84 7.85 18.70 10.79
CA ALA A 84 7.59 19.89 9.97
C ALA A 84 6.09 20.21 9.88
N ALA A 85 5.23 19.19 9.68
CA ALA A 85 3.78 19.38 9.64
C ALA A 85 3.21 19.86 10.98
N ARG A 86 3.71 19.31 12.10
CA ARG A 86 3.36 19.74 13.46
C ARG A 86 3.78 21.19 13.69
N ASP A 87 5.03 21.52 13.39
CA ASP A 87 5.62 22.83 13.68
C ASP A 87 5.01 23.93 12.78
N ALA A 88 4.59 23.57 11.57
CA ALA A 88 3.82 24.44 10.68
C ALA A 88 2.33 24.59 11.09
N GLY A 89 1.87 23.86 12.12
CA GLY A 89 0.47 23.88 12.56
C GLY A 89 -0.52 23.38 11.50
N THR A 90 -0.04 22.67 10.47
CA THR A 90 -0.85 22.22 9.33
C THR A 90 -0.84 20.69 9.31
N PRO A 91 -1.76 20.04 10.06
CA PRO A 91 -1.76 18.59 10.19
C PRO A 91 -2.12 17.93 8.86
N LEU A 92 -1.43 16.83 8.54
CA LEU A 92 -1.54 16.09 7.29
C LEU A 92 -2.89 15.37 7.19
N GLN A 93 -3.55 15.51 6.04
CA GLN A 93 -4.68 14.69 5.63
C GLN A 93 -4.18 13.68 4.59
N ILE A 94 -4.01 12.44 5.01
CA ILE A 94 -3.42 11.38 4.18
C ILE A 94 -4.56 10.67 3.45
N GLN A 95 -4.60 10.77 2.13
CA GLN A 95 -5.65 10.20 1.27
C GLN A 95 -4.98 9.50 0.08
N VAL A 96 -4.80 8.18 0.16
CA VAL A 96 -3.97 7.44 -0.80
C VAL A 96 -4.67 6.18 -1.30
N LEU A 97 -4.63 5.96 -2.61
CA LEU A 97 -4.87 4.66 -3.26
C LEU A 97 -3.51 4.02 -3.56
N GLY A 98 -3.15 2.97 -2.83
CA GLY A 98 -1.84 2.31 -2.91
C GLY A 98 -1.26 2.01 -1.53
N LEU A 99 -0.08 2.55 -1.25
CA LEU A 99 0.64 2.28 0.00
C LEU A 99 0.96 3.58 0.73
N VAL A 100 0.69 3.60 2.03
CA VAL A 100 1.27 4.60 2.94
C VAL A 100 2.19 3.90 3.92
N SER A 101 3.40 4.42 4.09
CA SER A 101 4.36 3.95 5.07
C SER A 101 4.83 5.08 5.98
N ILE A 102 4.89 4.83 7.29
CA ILE A 102 5.43 5.73 8.30
C ILE A 102 6.73 5.14 8.82
N ALA A 103 7.77 5.96 8.90
CA ALA A 103 9.08 5.55 9.36
C ALA A 103 9.05 4.96 10.79
N PRO A 104 9.88 3.94 11.09
CA PRO A 104 9.81 3.20 12.36
C PRO A 104 10.25 4.01 13.59
N ASP A 105 10.94 5.12 13.40
CA ASP A 105 11.37 6.04 14.44
C ASP A 105 10.28 7.06 14.84
N VAL A 106 9.15 7.09 14.13
CA VAL A 106 8.01 7.95 14.49
C VAL A 106 7.35 7.46 15.77
N THR A 107 7.16 8.37 16.73
CA THR A 107 6.44 8.08 17.97
C THR A 107 4.93 8.24 17.78
N PRO A 108 4.10 7.53 18.57
CA PRO A 108 2.64 7.66 18.50
C PRO A 108 2.16 9.10 18.73
N GLU A 109 2.82 9.84 19.63
CA GLU A 109 2.48 11.22 19.99
C GLU A 109 2.76 12.17 18.83
N LEU A 110 3.92 12.02 18.17
CA LEU A 110 4.27 12.81 16.99
C LEU A 110 3.29 12.54 15.84
N ALA A 111 2.97 11.27 15.58
CA ALA A 111 2.00 10.91 14.56
C ALA A 111 0.63 11.54 14.84
N ARG A 112 0.17 11.51 16.09
CA ARG A 112 -1.11 12.11 16.50
C ARG A 112 -1.07 13.64 16.47
N ALA A 113 0.07 14.27 16.70
CA ALA A 113 0.19 15.72 16.58
C ALA A 113 0.20 16.19 15.11
N ALA A 114 0.79 15.39 14.22
CA ALA A 114 1.03 15.76 12.83
C ALA A 114 -0.04 15.30 11.84
N ILE A 115 -0.85 14.28 12.15
CA ILE A 115 -1.77 13.64 11.19
C ILE A 115 -3.22 13.87 11.60
N ALA A 116 -3.98 14.64 10.82
CA ALA A 116 -5.39 14.91 11.06
C ALA A 116 -6.28 13.70 10.71
N SER A 117 -6.04 13.07 9.56
CA SER A 117 -6.84 11.94 9.08
C SER A 117 -6.02 11.02 8.17
N VAL A 118 -6.38 9.74 8.17
CA VAL A 118 -5.76 8.71 7.33
C VAL A 118 -6.85 7.93 6.61
N GLN A 119 -6.85 8.00 5.29
CA GLN A 119 -7.65 7.15 4.42
C GLN A 119 -6.73 6.47 3.42
N VAL A 120 -6.62 5.15 3.51
CA VAL A 120 -5.72 4.37 2.65
C VAL A 120 -6.48 3.20 2.05
N LEU A 121 -6.63 3.24 0.72
CA LEU A 121 -7.14 2.11 -0.04
C LEU A 121 -5.95 1.30 -0.55
N GLY A 122 -5.63 0.21 0.15
CA GLY A 122 -4.48 -0.63 -0.13
C GLY A 122 -3.79 -1.03 1.18
N ALA A 123 -2.51 -0.68 1.34
CA ALA A 123 -1.71 -1.05 2.49
C ALA A 123 -1.31 0.16 3.34
N PHE A 124 -1.37 0.02 4.66
CA PHE A 124 -0.84 1.01 5.60
C PHE A 124 0.22 0.38 6.50
N HIS A 125 1.47 0.77 6.32
CA HIS A 125 2.63 0.30 7.05
C HIS A 125 3.05 1.33 8.09
N ALA A 126 2.92 0.97 9.36
CA ALA A 126 3.40 1.77 10.47
C ALA A 126 3.60 0.84 11.66
N ARG A 127 4.36 1.30 12.66
CA ARG A 127 4.48 0.56 13.92
C ARG A 127 3.11 0.35 14.57
N PRO A 128 2.87 -0.80 15.25
CA PRO A 128 1.58 -1.08 15.89
C PRO A 128 1.11 0.04 16.82
N ALA A 129 2.04 0.63 17.60
CA ALA A 129 1.74 1.75 18.50
C ALA A 129 1.26 3.01 17.75
N VAL A 130 1.82 3.30 16.56
CA VAL A 130 1.39 4.42 15.72
C VAL A 130 0.02 4.15 15.11
N LYS A 131 -0.22 2.92 14.62
CA LYS A 131 -1.55 2.51 14.13
C LYS A 131 -2.61 2.64 15.21
N ALA A 132 -2.30 2.20 16.43
CA ALA A 132 -3.21 2.31 17.57
C ALA A 132 -3.53 3.77 17.91
N ALA A 133 -2.53 4.66 17.90
CA ALA A 133 -2.72 6.08 18.16
C ALA A 133 -3.47 6.85 17.07
N LEU A 134 -3.62 6.27 15.86
CA LEU A 134 -4.37 6.83 14.74
C LEU A 134 -5.70 6.09 14.48
N ALA A 135 -6.07 5.13 15.32
CA ALA A 135 -7.25 4.29 15.10
C ALA A 135 -8.55 5.12 15.04
N ASP A 136 -8.66 6.19 15.82
CA ASP A 136 -9.78 7.13 15.82
C ASP A 136 -9.79 8.10 14.63
N ARG A 137 -8.75 8.07 13.79
CA ARG A 137 -8.54 8.97 12.64
C ARG A 137 -8.43 8.23 11.31
N THR A 138 -8.60 6.92 11.33
CA THR A 138 -8.52 6.05 10.16
C THR A 138 -9.93 5.76 9.64
N ALA A 139 -10.15 5.95 8.33
CA ALA A 139 -11.42 5.72 7.64
C ALA A 139 -11.27 4.77 6.45
#